data_AF-A0A0D2FEP3-F1
#
_entry.id   AF-A0A0D2FEP3-F1
#
_cell.length_a   1.000
_cell.length_b   1.000
_cell.length_c   1.000
_cell.angle_alpha   90.00
_cell.angle_beta   90.00
_cell.angle_gamma   90.00
#
_symmetry.space_group_name_H-M   'P 1'
#
loop_
_entity.id
_entity.type
_entity.pdbx_description
1 polymer ?
#
loop_
_entity_poly.entity_id
_entity_poly.type
_entity_poly.pdbx_seq_one_letter_code
_entity_poly.pdbx_strand_id
1 'polypeptide(L)'
;MRNCAIVLTVPIYIFGAAYVVSPLMGWHLDTESLVAWFGALPVGVRVAMKGVWGFAFCFHLAHGLRHLVWDTGMMLSNRQVTVSGWIGLGISVLGTVGLILW
;
A
#
# COMPACT_ATOMS: atom_id res chain seq x y z
N MET A 1 -8.46 5.72 5.06
CA MET A 1 -7.13 6.39 5.01
C MET A 1 -6.27 5.93 6.18
N ARG A 2 -6.68 6.16 7.45
CA ARG A 2 -6.00 5.66 8.66
C ARG A 2 -5.66 4.17 8.62
N ASN A 3 -6.63 3.30 8.33
CA ASN A 3 -6.41 1.85 8.36
C ASN A 3 -5.39 1.42 7.28
N CYS A 4 -5.44 1.99 6.08
CA CYS A 4 -4.43 1.74 5.04
C CYS A 4 -3.04 2.18 5.50
N ALA A 5 -2.93 3.31 6.20
CA ALA A 5 -1.66 3.77 6.79
C ALA A 5 -1.11 2.75 7.80
N ILE A 6 -1.96 2.25 8.70
CA ILE A 6 -1.58 1.24 9.71
C ILE A 6 -1.16 -0.05 9.01
N VAL A 7 -1.96 -0.52 8.03
CA VAL A 7 -1.68 -1.72 7.24
C VAL A 7 -0.30 -1.61 6.60
N LEU A 8 0.06 -0.46 6.01
CA LEU A 8 1.37 -0.26 5.39
C LEU A 8 2.51 -0.14 6.41
N THR A 9 2.32 0.64 7.48
CA THR A 9 3.41 0.99 8.41
C THR A 9 3.79 -0.15 9.36
N VAL A 10 2.82 -0.92 9.85
CA VAL A 10 3.09 -2.02 10.80
C VAL A 10 4.06 -3.06 10.23
N PRO A 11 3.84 -3.63 9.03
CA PRO A 11 4.80 -4.54 8.39
C PRO A 11 6.15 -3.90 8.09
N ILE A 12 6.20 -2.62 7.71
CA ILE A 12 7.47 -1.92 7.47
C ILE A 12 8.31 -1.91 8.76
N TYR A 13 7.70 -1.57 9.91
CA TYR A 13 8.41 -1.59 11.19
C TYR A 13 8.79 -2.99 11.65
N ILE A 14 7.90 -3.98 11.49
CA ILE A 14 8.20 -5.38 11.82
C ILE A 14 9.34 -5.91 10.95
N PHE A 15 9.28 -5.69 9.64
CA PHE A 15 10.31 -6.12 8.71
C PHE A 15 11.64 -5.40 8.97
N GLY A 16 11.62 -4.09 9.21
CA GLY A 16 12.82 -3.31 9.55
C GLY A 16 13.50 -3.83 10.82
N ALA A 17 12.72 -4.10 11.88
CA ALA A 17 13.24 -4.69 13.11
C ALA A 17 13.81 -6.11 12.87
N ALA A 18 13.08 -6.95 12.13
CA ALA A 18 13.52 -8.30 11.78
C ALA A 18 14.80 -8.30 10.94
N TYR A 19 14.92 -7.37 9.99
CA TYR A 19 16.08 -7.20 9.13
C TYR A 19 17.32 -6.82 9.94
N VAL A 20 17.20 -5.91 10.91
CA VAL A 20 18.32 -5.50 11.77
C VAL A 20 18.85 -6.66 12.63
N VAL A 21 17.97 -7.51 13.15
CA VAL A 21 18.39 -8.66 13.98
C VAL A 21 18.69 -9.93 13.18
N SER A 22 18.44 -9.93 11.86
CA SER A 22 18.56 -11.11 11.02
C SER A 22 19.94 -11.79 11.08
N PRO A 23 21.08 -11.06 11.13
CA PRO A 23 22.39 -11.69 11.23
C PRO A 23 22.63 -12.41 12.57
N LEU A 24 21.99 -11.94 13.65
CA LEU A 24 22.09 -12.56 14.97
C LEU A 24 21.25 -13.84 15.08
N MET A 25 20.19 -13.94 14.26
CA MET A 25 19.24 -15.05 14.27
C MET A 25 19.50 -16.08 13.17
N GLY A 26 20.44 -15.83 12.25
CA GLY A 26 20.67 -16.64 11.06
C GLY A 26 19.53 -16.56 10.04
N TRP A 27 18.74 -15.48 10.03
CA TRP A 27 17.65 -15.29 9.08
C TRP A 27 18.14 -14.68 7.77
N HIS A 28 17.71 -15.26 6.66
CA HIS A 28 18.00 -14.79 5.30
C HIS A 28 16.91 -13.84 4.81
N LEU A 29 17.03 -12.56 5.20
CA LEU A 29 16.12 -11.47 4.79
C LEU A 29 16.73 -10.56 3.71
N ASP A 30 17.79 -11.03 3.04
CA ASP A 30 18.34 -10.37 1.86
C ASP A 30 17.35 -10.39 0.67
N THR A 31 17.58 -9.49 -0.29
CA THR A 31 16.69 -9.33 -1.44
C THR A 31 16.56 -10.60 -2.27
N GLU A 32 17.63 -11.39 -2.43
CA GLU A 32 17.62 -12.61 -3.23
C GLU A 32 16.68 -13.65 -2.60
N SER A 33 16.83 -13.90 -1.29
CA SER A 33 16.00 -14.84 -0.53
C SER A 33 14.52 -14.45 -0.56
N LEU A 34 14.22 -13.16 -0.42
CA LEU A 34 12.84 -12.65 -0.45
C LEU A 34 12.20 -12.76 -1.84
N VAL A 35 12.95 -12.47 -2.90
CA VAL A 35 12.47 -12.62 -4.29
C VAL A 35 12.20 -14.08 -4.61
N ALA A 36 13.11 -14.99 -4.22
CA ALA A 36 12.93 -16.43 -4.40
C ALA A 36 11.70 -16.95 -3.66
N TRP A 37 11.53 -16.57 -2.38
CA TRP A 37 10.35 -16.92 -1.59
C TRP A 37 9.05 -16.42 -2.24
N PHE A 38 8.99 -15.13 -2.61
CA PHE A 38 7.79 -14.57 -3.22
C PHE A 38 7.48 -15.22 -4.58
N GLY A 39 8.52 -15.50 -5.37
CA GLY A 39 8.41 -16.19 -6.67
C GLY A 39 7.87 -17.62 -6.56
N ALA A 40 8.15 -18.32 -5.46
CA ALA A 40 7.70 -19.69 -5.21
C ALA A 40 6.21 -19.80 -4.78
N LEU A 41 5.57 -18.70 -4.39
CA LEU A 41 4.16 -18.70 -3.98
C LEU A 41 3.23 -18.98 -5.18
N PRO A 42 2.06 -19.63 -4.99
CA PRO A 42 1.06 -19.77 -6.05
C PRO A 42 0.67 -18.42 -6.67
N VAL A 43 0.37 -18.40 -7.98
CA VAL A 43 0.01 -17.18 -8.71
C VAL A 43 -1.10 -16.39 -8.00
N GLY A 44 -2.15 -17.09 -7.53
CA GLY A 44 -3.25 -16.47 -6.81
C GLY A 44 -2.82 -15.75 -5.51
N VAL A 45 -1.85 -16.33 -4.78
CA VAL A 45 -1.30 -15.71 -3.56
C VAL A 45 -0.50 -14.46 -3.92
N ARG A 46 0.35 -14.52 -4.95
CA ARG A 46 1.12 -13.35 -5.40
C ARG A 46 0.21 -12.19 -5.83
N VAL A 47 -0.83 -12.50 -6.60
CA VAL A 47 -1.82 -11.51 -7.04
C VAL A 47 -2.58 -10.92 -5.86
N ALA A 48 -3.02 -11.75 -4.90
CA ALA A 48 -3.71 -11.29 -3.69
C ALA A 48 -2.81 -10.37 -2.85
N MET A 49 -1.55 -10.74 -2.66
CA MET A 49 -0.57 -9.91 -1.94
C MET A 49 -0.35 -8.57 -2.66
N LYS A 50 -0.06 -8.58 -3.97
CA LYS A 50 0.06 -7.35 -4.78
C LYS A 50 -1.20 -6.48 -4.68
N GLY A 51 -2.39 -7.10 -4.70
CA GLY A 51 -3.66 -6.40 -4.60
C GLY A 51 -3.90 -5.73 -3.24
N VAL A 52 -3.67 -6.44 -2.13
CA VAL A 52 -3.87 -5.88 -0.79
C VAL A 52 -2.90 -4.73 -0.52
N TRP A 53 -1.61 -4.95 -0.79
CA TRP A 53 -0.58 -3.93 -0.55
C TRP A 53 -0.70 -2.77 -1.52
N GLY A 54 -0.91 -3.05 -2.82
CA GLY A 54 -1.11 -2.05 -3.86
C GLY A 54 -2.34 -1.18 -3.59
N PHE A 55 -3.47 -1.77 -3.18
CA PHE A 55 -4.67 -1.01 -2.83
C PHE A 55 -4.46 -0.15 -1.59
N ALA A 56 -3.86 -0.71 -0.53
CA ALA A 56 -3.56 0.08 0.67
C ALA A 56 -2.68 1.29 0.33
N PHE A 57 -1.64 1.10 -0.50
CA PHE A 57 -0.74 2.16 -0.95
C PHE A 57 -1.46 3.21 -1.79
N CYS A 58 -2.11 2.81 -2.90
CA CYS A 58 -2.79 3.73 -3.80
C CYS A 58 -3.94 4.48 -3.11
N PHE A 59 -4.70 3.80 -2.25
CA PHE A 59 -5.77 4.41 -1.47
C PHE A 59 -5.24 5.44 -0.47
N HIS A 60 -4.18 5.11 0.28
CA HIS A 60 -3.59 6.03 1.23
C HIS A 60 -3.03 7.27 0.52
N LEU A 61 -2.34 7.09 -0.62
CA LEU A 61 -1.78 8.17 -1.42
C LEU A 61 -2.87 9.08 -2.00
N ALA A 62 -3.84 8.52 -2.72
CA ALA A 62 -4.89 9.31 -3.39
C ALA A 62 -5.78 10.06 -2.38
N HIS A 63 -6.19 9.40 -1.30
CA HIS A 63 -6.98 10.07 -0.26
C HIS A 63 -6.13 11.02 0.60
N GLY A 64 -4.83 10.75 0.79
CA GLY A 64 -3.89 11.67 1.43
C GLY A 64 -3.77 12.98 0.67
N LEU A 65 -3.63 12.93 -0.67
CA LEU A 65 -3.64 14.12 -1.52
C LEU A 65 -4.96 14.89 -1.42
N ARG A 66 -6.10 14.20 -1.37
CA ARG A 66 -7.40 14.83 -1.11
C ARG A 66 -7.43 15.55 0.24
N HIS A 67 -6.88 14.96 1.30
CA HIS A 67 -6.78 15.61 2.60
C HIS A 67 -5.91 16.87 2.52
N LEU A 68 -4.76 16.82 1.82
CA LEU A 68 -3.94 18.02 1.60
C LEU A 68 -4.68 19.13 0.84
N VAL A 69 -5.52 18.79 -0.14
CA VAL A 69 -6.40 19.77 -0.82
C VAL A 69 -7.46 20.35 0.13
N TRP A 70 -7.98 19.56 1.06
CA TRP A 70 -8.89 20.05 2.08
C TRP A 70 -8.20 20.98 3.09
N ASP A 71 -6.94 20.71 3.41
CA ASP A 71 -6.15 21.53 4.33
C ASP A 71 -5.89 22.95 3.78
N THR A 72 -5.99 23.15 2.46
CA THR A 72 -5.95 24.49 1.85
C THR A 72 -7.32 25.20 1.86
N GLY A 73 -8.36 24.63 2.47
CA GLY A 73 -9.72 25.18 2.47
C GLY A 73 -10.51 24.94 1.18
N MET A 74 -10.03 24.09 0.27
CA MET A 74 -10.68 23.81 -1.01
C MET A 74 -11.56 22.55 -0.98
N MET A 75 -12.51 22.46 -1.91
CA MET A 75 -13.35 21.26 -2.15
C MET A 75 -14.19 20.77 -0.94
N LEU A 76 -14.70 21.70 -0.13
CA LEU A 76 -15.38 21.38 1.13
C LEU A 76 -16.93 21.29 1.04
N SER A 77 -17.55 21.54 -0.12
CA SER A 77 -19.00 21.29 -0.25
C SER A 77 -19.31 19.79 -0.30
N ASN A 78 -20.50 19.38 0.18
CA ASN A 78 -20.92 17.97 0.17
C ASN A 78 -20.78 17.31 -1.22
N ARG A 79 -21.13 18.04 -2.29
CA ARG A 79 -20.97 17.54 -3.67
C ARG A 79 -19.49 17.30 -4.00
N GLN A 80 -18.60 18.25 -3.69
CA GLN A 80 -17.16 18.12 -3.94
C GLN A 80 -16.54 16.98 -3.12
N VAL A 81 -16.93 16.84 -1.86
CA VAL A 81 -16.51 15.75 -0.95
C VAL A 81 -16.92 14.38 -1.51
N THR A 82 -18.15 14.23 -2.01
CA THR A 82 -18.62 12.98 -2.62
C THR A 82 -17.90 12.69 -3.93
N VAL A 83 -17.82 13.66 -4.85
CA VAL A 83 -17.18 13.48 -6.16
C VAL A 83 -15.71 13.14 -6.02
N SER A 84 -14.96 13.89 -5.21
CA SER A 84 -13.55 13.58 -4.95
C SER A 84 -13.34 12.21 -4.28
N GLY A 85 -14.38 11.63 -3.68
CA GLY A 85 -14.31 10.33 -2.99
C GLY A 85 -14.34 9.19 -3.98
N TRP A 86 -15.29 9.26 -4.90
CA TRP A 86 -15.36 8.33 -6.02
C TRP A 86 -14.16 8.44 -6.96
N ILE A 87 -13.68 9.65 -7.23
CA ILE A 87 -12.44 9.86 -8.01
C ILE A 87 -11.25 9.22 -7.29
N GLY A 88 -11.07 9.50 -6.00
CA GLY A 88 -9.99 8.92 -5.19
C GLY A 88 -10.03 7.38 -5.19
N LEU A 89 -11.21 6.79 -5.01
CA LEU A 89 -11.40 5.34 -5.08
C LEU A 89 -11.07 4.78 -6.47
N GLY A 90 -11.54 5.43 -7.54
CA GLY A 90 -11.24 5.02 -8.92
C GLY A 90 -9.75 5.04 -9.22
N ILE A 91 -9.03 6.11 -8.84
CA ILE A 91 -7.57 6.20 -8.95
C ILE A 91 -6.90 5.08 -8.16
N SER A 92 -7.41 4.78 -6.96
CA SER A 92 -6.86 3.72 -6.10
C SER A 92 -6.95 2.35 -6.77
N VAL A 93 -8.12 2.03 -7.36
CA VAL A 93 -8.34 0.77 -8.08
C VAL A 93 -7.45 0.69 -9.33
N LEU A 94 -7.43 1.73 -10.16
CA LEU A 94 -6.61 1.74 -11.39
C LEU A 94 -5.12 1.64 -11.09
N GLY A 95 -4.64 2.36 -10.08
CA GLY A 95 -3.24 2.27 -9.64
C GLY A 95 -2.91 0.87 -9.12
N THR A 96 -3.81 0.24 -8.37
CA THR A 96 -3.64 -1.14 -7.88
C THR A 96 -3.55 -2.13 -9.03
N VAL A 97 -4.43 -2.02 -10.03
CA VAL A 97 -4.38 -2.86 -11.24
C VAL A 97 -3.05 -2.66 -11.97
N GLY A 98 -2.60 -1.41 -12.12
CA GLY A 98 -1.28 -1.11 -12.69
C GLY A 98 -0.13 -1.80 -11.93
N LEU A 99 -0.15 -1.75 -10.60
CA LEU A 99 0.86 -2.40 -9.73
C LEU A 99 0.78 -3.94 -9.76
N ILE A 100 -0.40 -4.52 -10.01
CA ILE A 100 -0.54 -5.97 -10.18
C ILE A 100 0.12 -6.43 -11.50
N LEU A 101 -0.07 -5.65 -12.56
CA LEU A 101 0.36 -5.96 -13.92
C LEU A 101 1.85 -5.65 -14.20
N TRP A 102 2.47 -4.81 -13.36
CA TRP A 102 3.92 -4.57 -13.35
C TRP A 102 4.64 -5.65 -12.52
#